data_AF-A0A7S2D369-F1
#
_entry.id   AF-A0A7S2D369-F1
#
_cell.length_a   1.000
_cell.length_b   1.000
_cell.length_c   1.000
_cell.angle_alpha   90.00
_cell.angle_beta   90.00
_cell.angle_gamma   90.00
#
_symmetry.space_group_name_H-M   'P 1'
#
loop_
_entity.id
_entity.type
_entity.pdbx_description
1 polymer ?
#
loop_
_entity_poly.entity_id
_entity_poly.type
_entity_poly.pdbx_seq_one_letter_code
_entity_poly.pdbx_strand_id
1 'polypeptide(L)'
;QNIPDGADIIFIFGEIDCREGILLAVEKGRYANVEEGMLYTINIFIRAALELKKQRGFRMFIHPVIPVLNETRNIVKAYNKIFKARVNEVEGLEWIDGVFTRLLTPDGSKLKSEYELDGTHLHPSYVSLLGEGLTEIWRG
;
A
#
# COMPACT_ATOMS: atom_id res chain seq x y z
N GLN A 1 -15.10 8.67 19.47
CA GLN A 1 -13.68 9.07 19.70
C GLN A 1 -13.14 9.59 18.39
N ASN A 2 -12.40 10.70 18.40
CA ASN A 2 -11.73 11.23 17.22
C ASN A 2 -10.21 10.98 17.34
N ILE A 3 -9.54 10.82 16.19
CA ILE A 3 -8.08 10.78 16.13
C ILE A 3 -7.53 12.16 16.55
N PRO A 4 -6.58 12.25 17.50
CA PRO A 4 -5.98 13.51 17.93
C PRO A 4 -5.21 14.21 16.81
N ASP A 5 -5.25 15.55 16.76
CA ASP A 5 -4.43 16.33 15.83
C ASP A 5 -2.93 16.06 16.06
N GLY A 6 -2.15 16.11 14.98
CA GLY A 6 -0.71 15.82 15.05
C GLY A 6 -0.35 14.35 15.21
N ALA A 7 -1.32 13.43 15.25
CA ALA A 7 -1.05 12.00 15.38
C ALA A 7 -0.30 11.42 14.17
N ASP A 8 0.41 10.32 14.44
CA ASP A 8 0.97 9.42 13.44
C ASP A 8 -0.13 8.53 12.87
N ILE A 9 -0.27 8.49 11.54
CA ILE A 9 -1.31 7.74 10.84
C ILE A 9 -0.71 6.81 9.81
N ILE A 10 -1.06 5.54 9.89
CA ILE A 10 -0.73 4.53 8.87
C ILE A 10 -1.96 4.31 8.00
N PHE A 11 -1.81 4.55 6.70
CA PHE A 11 -2.84 4.28 5.71
C PHE A 11 -2.57 2.97 4.98
N ILE A 12 -3.61 2.14 4.88
CA ILE A 12 -3.61 0.88 4.14
C ILE A 12 -4.77 0.96 3.15
N PHE A 13 -4.48 1.27 1.89
CA PHE A 13 -5.48 1.48 0.84
C PHE A 13 -5.12 0.76 -0.45
N GLY A 14 -6.13 0.53 -1.30
CA GLY A 14 -5.93 0.04 -2.65
C GLY A 14 -5.92 -1.47 -2.80
N GLU A 15 -6.19 -2.24 -1.74
CA GLU A 15 -6.14 -3.71 -1.80
C GLU A 15 -7.15 -4.27 -2.80
N ILE A 16 -8.44 -3.97 -2.62
CA ILE A 16 -9.50 -4.42 -3.53
C ILE A 16 -9.43 -3.66 -4.86
N ASP A 17 -9.08 -2.37 -4.83
CA ASP A 17 -8.94 -1.54 -6.02
C ASP A 17 -7.95 -2.14 -7.02
N CYS A 18 -6.75 -2.51 -6.56
CA CYS A 18 -5.72 -3.06 -7.45
C CYS A 18 -5.96 -4.51 -7.84
N ARG A 19 -6.57 -5.31 -6.96
CA ARG A 19 -6.82 -6.74 -7.21
C ARG A 19 -8.00 -6.99 -8.14
N GLU A 20 -9.01 -6.14 -8.10
CA GLU A 20 -10.28 -6.36 -8.81
C GLU A 20 -10.80 -5.09 -9.49
N GLY A 21 -10.92 -3.98 -8.74
CA GLY A 21 -11.63 -2.78 -9.20
C GLY A 21 -11.09 -2.18 -10.49
N ILE A 22 -9.76 -2.04 -10.59
CA ILE A 22 -9.10 -1.47 -11.76
C ILE A 22 -9.26 -2.37 -12.99
N LEU A 23 -9.18 -3.70 -12.81
CA LEU A 23 -9.32 -4.65 -13.92
C LEU A 23 -10.73 -4.58 -14.51
N LEU A 24 -11.75 -4.59 -13.66
CA LEU A 24 -13.15 -4.43 -14.07
C LEU A 24 -13.42 -3.07 -14.71
N ALA A 25 -12.77 -2.01 -14.24
CA ALA A 25 -12.92 -0.67 -14.80
C ALA A 25 -12.33 -0.59 -16.23
N VAL A 26 -11.18 -1.22 -16.47
CA VAL A 26 -10.58 -1.33 -17.80
C VAL A 26 -11.46 -2.17 -18.73
N GLU A 27 -11.97 -3.31 -18.27
CA GLU A 27 -12.89 -4.15 -19.05
C GLU A 27 -14.16 -3.39 -19.48
N LYS A 28 -14.66 -2.51 -18.61
CA LYS A 28 -15.81 -1.62 -18.87
C LYS A 28 -15.46 -0.36 -19.66
N GLY A 29 -14.22 -0.22 -20.16
CA GLY A 29 -13.76 0.93 -20.94
C GLY A 29 -13.69 2.24 -20.16
N ARG A 30 -13.55 2.20 -18.82
CA ARG A 30 -13.40 3.39 -17.97
C ARG A 30 -11.99 3.98 -18.02
N TYR A 31 -11.00 3.13 -18.25
CA TYR A 31 -9.60 3.50 -18.45
C TYR A 31 -9.09 2.79 -19.71
N ALA A 32 -8.16 3.41 -20.43
CA ALA A 32 -7.58 2.85 -21.63
C ALA A 32 -6.70 1.62 -21.33
N ASN A 33 -6.06 1.59 -20.16
CA ASN A 33 -5.26 0.46 -19.69
C ASN A 33 -5.19 0.41 -18.16
N VAL A 34 -4.62 -0.68 -17.64
CA VAL A 34 -4.46 -0.92 -16.21
C VAL A 34 -3.63 0.17 -15.53
N GLU A 35 -2.51 0.58 -16.14
CA GLU A 35 -1.60 1.57 -15.55
C GLU A 35 -2.29 2.93 -15.35
N GLU A 36 -3.10 3.36 -16.31
CA GLU A 36 -3.93 4.56 -16.18
C GLU A 36 -4.90 4.44 -14.98
N GLY A 37 -5.58 3.30 -14.83
CA GLY A 37 -6.46 3.06 -13.69
C GLY A 37 -5.72 3.05 -12.35
N MET A 38 -4.49 2.50 -12.31
CA MET A 38 -3.62 2.56 -11.13
C MET A 38 -3.27 4.00 -10.78
N LEU A 39 -2.78 4.78 -11.74
CA LEU A 39 -2.42 6.18 -11.53
C LEU A 39 -3.62 7.00 -11.04
N TYR A 40 -4.80 6.80 -11.64
CA TYR A 40 -6.00 7.51 -11.25
C TYR A 40 -6.39 7.24 -9.79
N THR A 41 -6.46 5.97 -9.39
CA THR A 41 -6.82 5.58 -8.02
C THR A 41 -5.78 6.02 -6.99
N ILE A 42 -4.48 5.86 -7.29
CA ILE A 42 -3.38 6.32 -6.44
C ILE A 42 -3.45 7.83 -6.21
N ASN A 43 -3.73 8.61 -7.25
CA ASN A 43 -3.82 10.07 -7.13
C ASN A 43 -4.99 10.51 -6.25
N ILE A 44 -6.11 9.76 -6.24
CA ILE A 44 -7.21 10.00 -5.30
C ILE A 44 -6.74 9.80 -3.86
N PHE A 45 -6.03 8.70 -3.58
CA PHE A 45 -5.53 8.41 -2.24
C PHE A 45 -4.51 9.43 -1.75
N ILE A 46 -3.54 9.81 -2.59
CA ILE A 46 -2.53 10.82 -2.26
C ILE A 46 -3.20 12.16 -1.96
N ARG A 47 -4.17 12.58 -2.79
CA ARG A 47 -4.91 13.82 -2.57
C ARG A 47 -5.64 13.79 -1.22
N ALA A 48 -6.39 12.73 -0.94
CA ALA A 48 -7.11 12.59 0.33
C ALA A 48 -6.17 12.61 1.55
N ALA A 49 -5.03 11.91 1.46
CA ALA A 49 -4.02 11.88 2.51
C ALA A 49 -3.43 13.28 2.77
N LEU A 50 -3.04 14.01 1.71
CA LEU A 50 -2.50 15.36 1.83
C LEU A 50 -3.52 16.37 2.37
N GLU A 51 -4.80 16.25 1.97
CA GLU A 51 -5.88 17.06 2.51
C GLU A 51 -6.05 16.83 4.02
N LEU A 52 -6.07 15.57 4.47
CA LEU A 52 -6.13 15.22 5.90
C LEU A 52 -4.91 15.72 6.68
N LYS A 53 -3.71 15.55 6.13
CA LYS A 53 -2.48 16.10 6.69
C LYS A 53 -2.59 17.60 6.94
N LYS A 54 -3.01 18.35 5.92
CA LYS A 54 -3.15 19.80 5.99
C LYS A 54 -4.16 20.23 7.05
N GLN A 55 -5.27 19.50 7.16
CA GLN A 55 -6.36 19.83 8.08
C GLN A 55 -6.02 19.48 9.54
N ARG A 56 -5.28 18.40 9.77
CA ARG A 56 -5.13 17.79 11.11
C ARG A 56 -3.69 17.75 11.62
N GLY A 57 -2.72 18.18 10.82
CA GLY A 57 -1.31 18.16 11.16
C GLY A 57 -0.70 16.76 11.24
N PHE A 58 -1.35 15.73 10.68
CA PHE A 58 -0.90 14.35 10.80
C PHE A 58 0.48 14.11 10.19
N ARG A 59 1.22 13.16 10.77
CA ARG A 59 2.33 12.49 10.09
C ARG A 59 1.79 11.24 9.41
N MET A 60 2.08 11.10 8.12
CA MET A 60 1.32 10.21 7.24
C MET A 60 2.24 9.14 6.66
N PHE A 61 1.99 7.89 7.03
CA PHE A 61 2.73 6.73 6.56
C PHE A 61 1.86 5.89 5.63
N ILE A 62 2.38 5.52 4.47
CA ILE A 62 1.67 4.73 3.47
C ILE A 62 2.19 3.29 3.52
N HIS A 63 1.32 2.37 3.92
CA HIS A 63 1.61 0.95 3.94
C HIS A 63 1.47 0.36 2.52
N PRO A 64 2.39 -0.51 2.06
CA PRO A 64 2.25 -1.20 0.78
C PRO A 64 1.03 -2.12 0.74
N VAL A 65 0.38 -2.27 -0.41
CA VAL A 65 -0.67 -3.29 -0.57
C VAL A 65 -0.04 -4.69 -0.44
N ILE A 66 -0.71 -5.59 0.29
CA ILE A 66 -0.17 -6.91 0.59
C ILE A 66 -0.43 -7.91 -0.54
N PRO A 67 0.55 -8.76 -0.93
CA PRO A 67 0.43 -9.71 -2.02
C PRO A 67 -0.05 -11.11 -1.57
N VAL A 68 -1.18 -11.19 -0.87
CA VAL A 68 -1.65 -12.46 -0.26
C VAL A 68 -1.91 -13.52 -1.33
N LEU A 69 -2.75 -13.22 -2.32
CA LEU A 69 -3.07 -14.15 -3.40
C LEU A 69 -1.96 -14.27 -4.43
N ASN A 70 -1.74 -15.50 -4.92
CA ASN A 70 -0.79 -15.79 -5.98
C ASN A 70 -1.23 -15.15 -7.31
N GLU A 71 -2.53 -15.25 -7.60
CA GLU A 71 -3.18 -14.87 -8.85
C GLU A 71 -3.06 -13.36 -9.10
N THR A 72 -3.20 -12.57 -8.04
CA THR A 72 -3.12 -11.10 -8.11
C THR A 72 -1.74 -10.56 -7.72
N ARG A 73 -0.75 -11.39 -7.38
CA ARG A 73 0.54 -10.89 -6.86
C ARG A 73 1.24 -9.92 -7.81
N ASN A 74 1.22 -10.21 -9.11
CA ASN A 74 1.90 -9.37 -10.10
C ASN A 74 1.21 -8.00 -10.26
N ILE A 75 -0.12 -7.96 -10.16
CA ILE A 75 -0.86 -6.68 -10.20
C ILE A 75 -0.56 -5.84 -8.96
N VAL A 76 -0.48 -6.47 -7.79
CA VAL A 76 -0.11 -5.81 -6.53
C VAL A 76 1.32 -5.27 -6.59
N LYS A 77 2.28 -6.03 -7.15
CA LYS A 77 3.67 -5.57 -7.35
C LYS A 77 3.72 -4.32 -8.23
N ALA A 78 3.00 -4.34 -9.35
CA ALA A 78 2.93 -3.19 -10.25
C ALA A 78 2.30 -1.98 -9.56
N TYR A 79 1.20 -2.18 -8.84
CA TYR A 79 0.51 -1.14 -8.10
C TYR A 79 1.41 -0.49 -7.05
N ASN A 80 2.05 -1.28 -6.20
CA ASN A 80 2.97 -0.77 -5.16
C ASN A 80 4.17 -0.04 -5.75
N LYS A 81 4.70 -0.49 -6.90
CA LYS A 81 5.79 0.21 -7.58
C LYS A 81 5.37 1.62 -8.00
N ILE A 82 4.19 1.74 -8.63
CA ILE A 82 3.65 3.04 -9.05
C ILE A 82 3.31 3.89 -7.82
N PHE A 83 2.64 3.31 -6.81
CA PHE A 83 2.21 4.03 -5.63
C PHE A 83 3.41 4.59 -4.85
N LYS A 84 4.45 3.77 -4.63
CA LYS A 84 5.70 4.23 -4.01
C LYS A 84 6.33 5.38 -4.80
N ALA A 85 6.41 5.28 -6.13
CA ALA A 85 6.95 6.35 -6.95
C ALA A 85 6.16 7.66 -6.78
N ARG A 86 4.83 7.58 -6.81
CA ARG A 86 3.95 8.74 -6.61
C ARG A 86 4.07 9.35 -5.21
N VAL A 87 4.20 8.53 -4.16
CA VAL A 87 4.43 8.99 -2.78
C VAL A 87 5.76 9.72 -2.66
N ASN A 88 6.82 9.20 -3.29
CA ASN A 88 8.15 9.81 -3.27
C ASN A 88 8.25 11.13 -4.03
N GLU A 89 7.29 11.43 -4.91
CA GLU A 89 7.23 12.69 -5.65
C GLU A 89 6.51 13.83 -4.89
N VAL A 90 5.84 13.52 -3.77
CA VAL A 90 5.09 14.50 -2.99
C VAL A 90 5.68 14.66 -1.60
N GLU A 91 5.70 15.90 -1.11
CA GLU A 91 6.09 16.17 0.26
C GLU A 91 4.97 15.81 1.25
N GLY A 92 5.36 15.32 2.42
CA GLY A 92 4.45 15.14 3.56
C GLY A 92 3.83 13.76 3.72
N LEU A 93 4.07 12.83 2.79
CA LEU A 93 3.74 11.41 2.90
C LEU A 93 5.03 10.58 2.94
N GLU A 94 5.05 9.51 3.73
CA GLU A 94 6.21 8.64 3.92
C GLU A 94 5.83 7.19 3.56
N TRP A 95 6.52 6.55 2.62
CA TRP A 95 6.26 5.15 2.26
C TRP A 95 6.92 4.19 3.27
N ILE A 96 6.18 3.20 3.75
CA ILE A 96 6.73 2.18 4.67
C ILE A 96 7.47 1.11 3.86
N ASP A 97 8.80 1.20 3.89
CA ASP A 97 9.67 0.32 3.14
C ASP A 97 9.89 -1.06 3.78
N GLY A 98 10.26 -2.02 2.92
CA GLY A 98 10.68 -3.36 3.33
C GLY A 98 9.59 -4.30 3.84
N VAL A 99 8.37 -3.83 4.17
CA VAL A 99 7.27 -4.73 4.60
C VAL A 99 6.93 -5.72 3.48
N PHE A 100 6.66 -5.19 2.27
CA PHE A 100 6.26 -6.00 1.12
C PHE A 100 7.31 -7.03 0.70
N THR A 101 8.58 -6.63 0.63
CA THR A 101 9.66 -7.51 0.16
C THR A 101 9.97 -8.60 1.18
N ARG A 102 9.85 -8.31 2.48
CA ARG A 102 10.08 -9.28 3.56
C ARG A 102 8.97 -10.33 3.68
N LEU A 103 7.75 -10.04 3.21
CA LEU A 103 6.62 -10.98 3.16
C LEU A 103 6.81 -12.11 2.15
N LEU A 104 7.52 -11.85 1.06
CA LEU A 104 7.66 -12.81 -0.04
C LEU A 104 8.92 -13.67 0.09
N THR A 105 8.91 -14.83 -0.55
CA THR A 105 10.12 -15.66 -0.76
C THR A 105 11.21 -14.85 -1.47
N PRO A 106 12.51 -15.25 -1.39
CA PRO A 106 13.61 -14.48 -1.99
C PRO A 106 13.47 -14.21 -3.50
N ASP A 107 12.82 -15.11 -4.24
CA ASP A 107 12.49 -14.95 -5.66
C ASP A 107 11.22 -14.12 -5.91
N GLY A 108 10.55 -13.68 -4.84
CA GLY A 108 9.30 -12.94 -4.85
C GLY A 108 8.11 -13.74 -5.37
N SER A 109 8.23 -15.06 -5.53
CA SER A 109 7.23 -15.88 -6.22
C SER A 109 6.06 -16.30 -5.34
N LYS A 110 6.26 -16.38 -4.01
CA LYS A 110 5.25 -16.83 -3.04
C LYS A 110 5.27 -15.98 -1.77
N LEU A 111 4.16 -15.97 -1.04
CA LEU A 111 4.15 -15.54 0.36
C LEU A 111 4.98 -16.55 1.17
N LYS A 112 5.74 -16.09 2.16
CA LYS A 112 6.40 -17.03 3.09
C LYS A 112 5.35 -17.68 3.99
N SER A 113 5.51 -18.98 4.24
CA SER A 113 4.52 -19.79 4.97
C SER A 113 4.27 -19.27 6.39
N GLU A 114 5.24 -18.61 7.03
CA GLU A 114 5.05 -18.00 8.37
C GLU A 114 4.07 -16.82 8.40
N TYR A 115 3.68 -16.29 7.24
CA TYR A 115 2.72 -15.19 7.09
C TYR A 115 1.38 -15.63 6.48
N GLU A 116 1.22 -16.90 6.13
CA GLU A 116 -0.05 -17.46 5.63
C GLU A 116 -1.06 -17.63 6.78
N LEU A 117 -2.32 -17.23 6.56
CA LEU A 117 -3.41 -17.45 7.51
C LEU A 117 -4.57 -18.24 6.90
N ASP A 118 -5.29 -17.64 5.95
CA ASP A 118 -6.53 -18.23 5.38
C ASP A 118 -6.66 -18.03 3.86
N GLY A 119 -5.59 -17.59 3.19
CA GLY A 119 -5.58 -17.30 1.77
C GLY A 119 -6.13 -15.91 1.39
N THR A 120 -6.62 -15.11 2.34
CA THR A 120 -7.03 -13.71 2.09
C THR A 120 -6.37 -12.73 3.06
N HIS A 121 -6.06 -13.17 4.27
CA HIS A 121 -5.43 -12.39 5.33
C HIS A 121 -4.01 -12.89 5.64
N LEU A 122 -3.19 -12.02 6.23
CA LEU A 122 -1.89 -12.38 6.77
C LEU A 122 -1.99 -12.88 8.20
N HIS A 123 -1.08 -13.79 8.57
CA HIS A 123 -0.86 -14.15 9.96
C HIS A 123 -0.32 -12.93 10.75
N PRO A 124 -0.74 -12.71 12.02
CA PRO A 124 -0.31 -11.56 12.83
C PRO A 124 1.20 -11.41 13.02
N SER A 125 1.98 -12.46 12.78
CA SER A 125 3.45 -12.42 12.75
C SER A 125 3.99 -11.35 11.81
N TYR A 126 3.25 -10.94 10.78
CA TYR A 126 3.70 -9.89 9.86
C TYR A 126 3.82 -8.50 10.51
N VAL A 127 3.12 -8.26 11.63
CA VAL A 127 3.12 -6.97 12.32
C VAL A 127 4.53 -6.59 12.79
N SER A 128 5.42 -7.56 13.04
CA SER A 128 6.83 -7.28 13.32
C SER A 128 7.52 -6.58 12.14
N LEU A 129 7.23 -6.99 10.90
CA LEU A 129 7.77 -6.36 9.69
C LEU A 129 7.33 -4.91 9.55
N LEU A 130 6.09 -4.60 9.94
CA LEU A 130 5.58 -3.23 9.99
C LEU A 130 6.35 -2.40 11.03
N GLY A 131 6.58 -2.95 12.22
CA GLY A 131 7.38 -2.30 13.26
C GLY A 131 8.82 -2.02 12.81
N GLU A 132 9.44 -2.95 12.09
CA GLU A 132 10.77 -2.76 11.49
C GLU A 132 10.77 -1.64 10.45
N GLY A 133 9.81 -1.62 9.53
CA GLY A 133 9.70 -0.57 8.50
C GLY A 133 9.50 0.82 9.09
N LEU A 134 8.69 0.96 10.15
CA LEU A 134 8.51 2.24 10.86
C LEU A 134 9.78 2.66 11.62
N THR A 135 10.51 1.69 12.18
CA THR A 135 11.78 1.96 12.87
C THR A 135 12.84 2.52 11.93
N GLU A 136 12.89 2.01 10.69
CA GLU A 136 13.80 2.53 9.66
C GLU A 136 13.50 3.99 9.35
N ILE A 137 12.22 4.34 9.25
CA ILE A 137 11.77 5.73 9.03
C ILE A 137 12.14 6.65 10.19
N TRP A 138 12.02 6.20 11.44
CA TRP A 138 12.36 7.03 12.61
C TRP A 138 13.86 7.22 12.82
N ARG A 139 14.71 6.40 12.19
CA ARG A 139 16.17 6.52 12.28
C ARG A 139 16.78 7.41 11.19
N GLY A 140 16.05 7.60 10.09
CA GLY A 140 16.42 8.52 9.00
C GLY A 140 16.01 9.95 9.31
#